data_AF-A0A3B6MV22-F1
#
_entry.id   AF-A0A3B6MV22-F1
#
_cell.length_a   1.000
_cell.length_b   1.000
_cell.length_c   1.000
_cell.angle_alpha   90.00
_cell.angle_beta   90.00
_cell.angle_gamma   90.00
#
_symmetry.space_group_name_H-M   'P 1'
#
loop_
_entity.id
_entity.type
_entity.pdbx_description
1 polymer ?
#
loop_
_entity_poly.entity_id
_entity_poly.type
_entity_poly.pdbx_seq_one_letter_code
_entity_poly.pdbx_strand_id
1 'polypeptide(L)'
;MDVPPVWTAARVREDFINFFESKSQSQSHTPWPSSREVPVYDPAILFANAGMNPFKPAFLGTAAPDSQFGRLRRACNTQKRIRAEAQRPRRRGEGGGRRRIMDR
;
A
#
# COMPACT_ATOMS: atom_id res chain seq x y z
N MET A 1 5.33 2.66 -40.60
CA MET A 1 4.11 2.94 -39.82
C MET A 1 4.40 2.44 -38.42
N ASP A 2 4.73 3.33 -37.49
CA ASP A 2 5.00 2.94 -36.11
C ASP A 2 3.70 2.54 -35.42
N VAL A 3 3.63 1.30 -34.96
CA VAL A 3 2.47 0.78 -34.22
C VAL A 3 2.42 1.52 -32.88
N PRO A 4 1.27 2.12 -32.50
CA PRO A 4 1.17 2.81 -31.22
C PRO A 4 1.49 1.83 -30.08
N PRO A 5 2.22 2.28 -29.05
CA PRO A 5 2.63 1.41 -27.97
C PRO A 5 1.40 0.82 -27.26
N VAL A 6 1.39 -0.51 -27.12
CA VAL A 6 0.38 -1.19 -26.31
C VAL A 6 0.64 -0.90 -24.84
N TRP A 7 -0.31 -0.23 -24.19
CA TRP A 7 -0.25 0.14 -22.78
C TRP A 7 -0.63 -1.03 -21.87
N THR A 8 0.31 -1.95 -21.67
CA THR A 8 0.13 -3.05 -20.70
C THR A 8 0.32 -2.56 -19.27
N ALA A 9 -0.28 -3.25 -18.30
CA ALA A 9 -0.09 -2.93 -16.88
C ALA A 9 1.40 -3.01 -16.44
N ALA A 10 2.19 -3.89 -17.08
CA ALA A 10 3.62 -3.97 -16.84
C ALA A 10 4.34 -2.71 -17.32
N ARG A 11 4.00 -2.23 -18.53
CA ARG A 11 4.57 -1.02 -19.11
C ARG A 11 4.26 0.23 -18.28
N VAL A 12 3.02 0.39 -17.84
CA VAL A 12 2.63 1.52 -16.99
C VAL A 12 3.42 1.54 -15.68
N ARG A 13 3.70 0.36 -15.09
CA ARG A 13 4.50 0.26 -13.88
C ARG A 13 5.95 0.67 -14.11
N GLU A 14 6.54 0.22 -15.21
CA GLU A 14 7.90 0.57 -15.60
C GLU A 14 8.01 2.06 -15.89
N ASP A 15 7.10 2.62 -16.69
CA ASP A 15 7.07 4.05 -17.02
C ASP A 15 6.87 4.93 -15.77
N PHE A 16 6.08 4.48 -14.79
CA PHE A 16 5.95 5.16 -13.51
C PHE A 16 7.29 5.23 -12.78
N ILE A 17 8.01 4.11 -12.65
CA ILE A 17 9.32 4.08 -11.97
C ILE A 17 10.32 4.95 -12.74
N ASN A 18 10.40 4.77 -14.06
CA ASN A 18 11.29 5.52 -14.94
C ASN A 18 11.03 7.03 -14.87
N PHE A 19 9.77 7.47 -14.76
CA PHE A 19 9.43 8.89 -14.62
C PHE A 19 9.98 9.50 -13.32
N PHE A 20 9.90 8.77 -12.20
CA PHE A 20 10.39 9.26 -10.90
C PHE A 20 11.90 9.16 -10.74
N GLU A 21 12.54 8.20 -11.43
CA GLU A 21 13.98 8.06 -11.49
C GLU A 21 14.63 9.13 -12.38
N SER A 22 14.06 9.39 -13.57
CA SER A 22 14.57 10.32 -14.58
C SER A 22 14.40 11.81 -14.24
N LYS A 23 13.79 12.14 -13.09
CA LYS A 23 13.77 13.53 -12.60
C LYS A 23 15.19 14.03 -12.35
N SER A 24 15.39 15.35 -12.51
CA SER A 24 16.72 15.98 -12.33
C SER A 24 17.34 15.63 -10.98
N GLN A 25 18.67 15.74 -10.85
CA GLN A 25 19.42 15.30 -9.65
C GLN A 25 18.85 15.76 -8.30
N SER A 26 18.20 16.94 -8.24
CA SER A 26 17.56 17.44 -7.01
C SER A 26 16.18 16.84 -6.71
N GLN A 27 15.58 16.12 -7.67
CA GLN A 27 14.25 15.53 -7.64
C GLN A 27 14.19 14.02 -7.93
N SER A 28 15.31 13.39 -8.29
CA SER A 28 15.38 11.95 -8.56
C SER A 28 14.97 11.15 -7.32
N HIS A 29 14.10 10.16 -7.51
CA HIS A 29 13.69 9.22 -6.47
C HIS A 29 14.42 7.90 -6.66
N THR A 30 14.96 7.35 -5.58
CA THR A 30 15.60 6.04 -5.63
C THR A 30 14.54 4.94 -5.79
N PRO A 31 14.66 4.04 -6.79
CA PRO A 31 13.80 2.88 -6.88
C PRO A 31 14.04 1.96 -5.68
N TRP A 32 13.04 1.81 -4.82
CA TRP A 32 13.15 1.00 -3.60
C TRP A 32 12.39 -0.32 -3.75
N PRO A 33 12.97 -1.47 -3.35
CA PRO A 33 12.27 -2.75 -3.48
C PRO A 33 10.97 -2.77 -2.67
N SER A 34 9.96 -3.48 -3.17
CA SER A 34 8.72 -3.69 -2.41
C SER A 34 9.02 -4.50 -1.15
N SER A 35 8.52 -4.03 -0.01
CA SER A 35 8.56 -4.77 1.25
C SER A 35 7.63 -5.99 1.23
N ARG A 36 7.83 -6.93 2.16
CA ARG A 36 6.93 -8.10 2.32
C ARG A 36 5.52 -7.65 2.69
N GLU A 37 4.53 -8.43 2.26
CA GLU A 37 3.11 -8.18 2.51
C GLU A 37 2.74 -8.32 4.00
N VAL A 38 3.53 -9.07 4.76
CA VAL A 38 3.41 -9.22 6.23
C VAL A 38 4.43 -8.29 6.90
N PRO A 39 3.98 -7.26 7.64
CA PRO A 39 4.87 -6.36 8.35
C PRO A 39 5.59 -7.10 9.48
N VAL A 40 6.91 -7.07 9.49
CA VAL A 40 7.72 -7.61 10.61
C VAL A 40 7.82 -6.61 11.77
N TYR A 41 7.56 -5.33 11.50
CA TYR A 41 7.95 -4.21 12.36
C TYR A 41 6.79 -3.45 13.01
N ASP A 42 5.53 -3.80 12.73
CA ASP A 42 4.36 -3.13 13.34
C ASP A 42 3.25 -4.14 13.68
N PRO A 43 3.03 -4.47 14.97
CA PRO A 43 1.99 -5.41 15.38
C PRO A 43 0.57 -4.85 15.20
N ALA A 44 0.40 -3.54 14.96
CA ALA A 44 -0.92 -2.93 14.76
C ALA A 44 -1.47 -3.17 13.34
N ILE A 45 -0.64 -3.65 12.41
CA ILE A 45 -1.01 -3.82 11.01
C ILE A 45 -0.83 -5.29 10.61
N LEU A 46 -1.92 -5.97 10.30
CA LEU A 46 -1.89 -7.39 9.90
C LEU A 46 -1.27 -7.61 8.50
N PHE A 47 -1.47 -6.67 7.57
CA PHE A 47 -0.91 -6.71 6.22
C PHE A 47 -0.52 -5.32 5.74
N ALA A 48 0.51 -5.22 4.90
CA ALA A 48 0.88 -3.97 4.23
C ALA A 48 -0.31 -3.45 3.41
N ASN A 49 -1.00 -2.45 3.93
CA ASN A 49 -2.18 -1.85 3.33
C ASN A 49 -1.82 -0.66 2.41
N ALA A 50 -0.62 -0.10 2.58
CA ALA A 50 -0.10 1.03 1.82
C ALA A 50 1.42 0.92 1.63
N GLY A 51 1.92 1.56 0.56
CA GLY A 51 3.35 1.66 0.26
C GLY A 51 4.17 2.42 1.30
N MET A 52 3.52 3.23 2.14
CA MET A 52 4.17 4.05 3.18
C MET A 52 4.52 3.29 4.46
N ASN A 53 3.89 2.14 4.72
CA ASN A 53 4.07 1.38 5.96
C ASN A 53 5.55 1.02 6.24
N PRO A 54 6.33 0.50 5.27
CA PRO A 54 7.75 0.26 5.50
C PRO A 54 8.55 1.54 5.77
N PHE A 55 8.08 2.70 5.32
CA PHE A 55 8.76 4.00 5.50
C PHE A 55 8.48 4.68 6.84
N LYS A 56 7.62 4.10 7.69
CA LYS A 56 7.27 4.67 9.01
C LYS A 56 8.50 5.02 9.87
N PRO A 57 9.55 4.20 10.01
CA PRO A 57 10.73 4.56 10.79
C PRO A 57 11.54 5.71 10.20
N ALA A 58 11.55 5.87 8.87
CA ALA A 58 12.21 7.00 8.20
C ALA A 58 11.47 8.31 8.47
N PHE A 59 10.13 8.30 8.45
CA PHE A 59 9.32 9.48 8.78
C PHE A 59 9.43 9.88 10.26
N LEU A 60 9.54 8.90 11.16
CA LEU A 60 9.66 9.13 12.59
C LEU A 60 11.11 9.41 13.04
N GLY A 61 12.09 9.34 12.14
CA GLY A 61 13.50 9.53 12.48
C GLY A 61 14.09 8.43 13.36
N THR A 62 13.42 7.27 13.46
CA THR A 62 13.88 6.12 14.25
C THR A 62 14.68 5.11 13.41
N ALA A 63 14.78 5.34 12.10
CA ALA A 63 15.68 4.59 11.23
C ALA A 63 17.15 4.83 11.61
N ALA A 64 17.97 3.78 11.53
CA ALA A 64 19.41 3.91 11.77
C ALA A 64 20.02 4.91 10.75
N PRO A 65 20.63 6.01 11.22
CA PRO A 65 21.08 7.10 10.33
C PRO A 65 22.17 6.66 9.35
N ASP A 66 22.97 5.64 9.70
CA ASP A 66 24.02 5.11 8.85
C ASP A 66 23.50 4.15 7.76
N SER A 67 22.27 3.65 7.91
CA SER A 67 21.68 2.74 6.94
C SER A 67 21.33 3.45 5.62
N GLN A 68 21.31 2.72 4.50
CA GLN A 68 20.81 3.26 3.23
C GLN A 68 19.37 3.78 3.35
N PHE A 69 18.57 3.15 4.21
CA PHE A 69 17.19 3.52 4.46
C PHE A 69 17.07 4.83 5.28
N GLY A 70 17.95 5.05 6.26
CA GLY A 70 17.97 6.29 7.06
C GLY A 70 18.43 7.52 6.28
N ARG A 71 19.25 7.33 5.24
CA ARG A 71 19.71 8.39 4.32
C ARG A 71 18.77 8.64 3.14
N LEU A 72 17.69 7.86 3.03
CA LEU A 72 16.77 7.89 1.90
C LEU A 72 15.91 9.17 1.95
N ARG A 73 16.18 10.14 1.07
CA ARG A 73 15.42 11.40 1.02
C ARG A 73 14.21 11.33 0.09
N ARG A 74 14.28 10.50 -0.94
CA ARG A 74 13.27 10.35 -2.00
C ARG A 74 13.28 8.90 -2.47
N ALA A 75 12.12 8.26 -2.49
CA ALA A 75 11.98 6.86 -2.89
C ALA A 75 10.75 6.67 -3.77
N CYS A 76 10.84 5.77 -4.74
CA CYS A 76 9.72 5.37 -5.59
C CYS A 76 9.64 3.84 -5.65
N ASN A 77 8.44 3.28 -5.55
CA ASN A 77 8.23 1.85 -5.72
C ASN A 77 6.81 1.51 -6.15
N THR A 78 6.59 0.23 -6.46
CA THR A 78 5.26 -0.37 -6.53
C THR A 78 5.14 -1.41 -5.41
N GLN A 79 4.44 -1.07 -4.34
CA GLN A 79 4.23 -1.96 -3.21
C GLN A 79 3.03 -2.89 -3.45
N LYS A 80 3.26 -4.20 -3.30
CA LYS A 80 2.17 -5.17 -3.19
C LYS A 80 1.44 -4.95 -1.87
N ARG A 81 0.12 -4.76 -1.94
CA ARG A 81 -0.72 -4.48 -0.76
C ARG A 81 -1.90 -5.43 -0.69
N ILE A 82 -2.30 -5.74 0.54
CA ILE A 82 -3.52 -6.50 0.82
C ILE A 82 -4.45 -5.59 1.63
N ARG A 83 -5.65 -5.36 1.11
CA ARG A 83 -6.73 -4.72 1.85
C ARG A 83 -7.86 -5.74 2.00
N ALA A 84 -7.73 -6.56 3.04
CA ALA A 84 -8.79 -7.46 3.46
C ALA A 84 -9.45 -6.84 4.69
N GLU A 85 -10.73 -6.50 4.55
CA GLU A 85 -11.57 -6.24 5.72
C GLU A 85 -11.83 -7.56 6.41
N ALA A 86 -11.58 -7.65 7.71
CA ALA A 86 -12.16 -8.72 8.51
C ALA A 86 -13.67 -8.50 8.43
N GLN A 87 -14.35 -9.27 7.58
CA GLN A 87 -15.80 -9.29 7.55
C GLN A 87 -16.25 -9.64 8.96
N ARG A 88 -16.75 -8.64 9.70
CA ARG A 88 -17.40 -8.91 10.98
C ARG A 88 -18.44 -9.99 10.69
N PRO A 89 -18.39 -11.17 11.33
CA PRO A 89 -19.41 -12.17 11.08
C PRO A 89 -20.73 -11.51 11.41
N ARG A 90 -21.58 -11.32 10.39
CA ARG A 90 -22.98 -10.96 10.59
C ARG A 90 -23.48 -12.03 11.56
N ARG A 91 -23.87 -11.63 12.78
CA ARG A 91 -24.47 -12.56 13.74
C ARG A 91 -25.65 -13.21 13.00
N ARG A 92 -25.50 -14.46 12.57
CA ARG A 92 -26.61 -15.27 12.10
C ARG A 92 -27.41 -15.63 13.34
N GLY A 93 -28.58 -15.02 13.47
CA GLY A 93 -29.57 -15.42 14.47
C GLY A 93 -30.09 -14.28 15.32
N GLU A 94 -30.89 -13.40 14.73
CA GLU A 94 -32.05 -12.85 15.45
C GLU A 94 -33.29 -13.15 14.59
N GLY A 95 -33.76 -14.39 14.71
CA GLY A 95 -35.13 -14.75 14.37
C GLY A 95 -35.97 -14.63 15.64
N GLY A 96 -37.01 -13.81 15.62
CA GLY A 96 -38.01 -13.80 16.70
C GLY A 96 -38.84 -12.53 16.76
N GLY A 97 -40.09 -12.62 16.28
CA GLY A 97 -41.14 -11.68 16.67
C GLY A 97 -41.96 -11.07 15.55
N ARG A 98 -42.73 -11.88 14.81
CA ARG A 98 -43.99 -11.41 14.23
C ARG A 98 -44.89 -10.97 15.39
N ARG A 99 -45.08 -9.67 15.60
CA ARG A 99 -46.27 -9.17 16.30
C ARG A 99 -47.14 -8.43 15.29
N ARG A 100 -48.15 -9.16 14.79
CA ARG A 100 -49.39 -8.56 14.29
C ARG A 100 -49.94 -7.68 15.41
N ILE A 101 -50.20 -6.42 15.10
CA ILE A 101 -51.17 -5.61 15.85
C ILE A 101 -52.21 -5.18 14.80
N MET A 102 -53.32 -5.90 14.80
CA MET A 102 -54.63 -5.31 14.54
C MET A 102 -55.22 -5.01 15.91
N ASP A 103 -55.55 -3.75 16.17
CA ASP A 103 -56.84 -3.38 16.77
C ASP A 103 -56.99 -1.85 16.86
N ARG A 104 -58.17 -1.42 16.40
CA ARG A 104 -58.80 -0.08 16.32
C ARG A 104 -58.53 0.78 15.09
#